data_AF-A0A9R1UVN6-F1
#
_entry.id   AF-A0A9R1UVN6-F1
#
_cell.length_a   1.000
_cell.length_b   1.000
_cell.length_c   1.000
_cell.angle_alpha   90.00
_cell.angle_beta   90.00
_cell.angle_gamma   90.00
#
_symmetry.space_group_name_H-M   'P 1'
#
loop_
_entity.id
_entity.type
_entity.pdbx_description
1 polymer ?
#
loop_
_entity_poly.entity_id
_entity_poly.type
_entity_poly.pdbx_seq_one_letter_code
_entity_poly.pdbx_strand_id
1 'polypeptide(L)'
;MIKTCDYGFPTRILTSTTPKNLGRNFMVVNEGKCKYWKWLDIEPVLMPLMEVVEGMKAELVALKTELEKVKEAMKQLKKEKYSDVIEMKEKIYKFTIGFLFLIIVYMMK
;
A
#
# COMPACT_ATOMS: atom_id res chain seq x y z
N MET A 1 2.03 12.27 27.11
CA MET A 1 2.34 11.87 28.50
C MET A 1 3.36 12.84 29.08
N ILE A 2 3.02 13.60 30.12
CA ILE A 2 3.98 14.47 30.83
C ILE A 2 4.89 13.55 31.64
N LYS A 3 6.18 13.47 31.29
CA LYS A 3 7.17 12.73 32.08
C LYS A 3 7.55 13.60 33.28
N THR A 4 7.43 13.06 34.49
CA THR A 4 7.90 13.70 35.73
C THR A 4 9.30 13.22 36.05
N CYS A 5 10.15 14.06 36.64
CA CYS A 5 11.44 13.60 37.18
C CYS A 5 11.22 12.84 38.50
N ASP A 6 12.29 12.24 39.04
CA ASP A 6 12.26 11.51 40.32
C ASP A 6 11.83 12.40 41.51
N TYR A 7 11.86 13.73 41.33
CA TYR A 7 11.41 14.74 42.28
C TYR A 7 9.97 15.23 42.02
N GLY A 8 9.23 14.61 41.09
CA GLY A 8 7.85 14.94 40.77
C GLY A 8 7.64 16.22 39.95
N PHE A 9 8.71 16.87 39.47
CA PHE A 9 8.59 18.06 38.64
C PHE A 9 8.30 17.73 37.17
N PRO A 10 7.54 18.58 36.46
CA PRO A 10 7.29 18.42 35.03
C PRO A 10 8.59 18.57 34.24
N THR A 11 8.81 17.65 33.30
CA THR A 11 9.99 17.66 32.42
C THR A 11 9.62 17.85 30.97
N ARG A 12 10.57 18.39 30.20
CA ARG A 12 10.53 18.46 28.74
C ARG A 12 11.66 17.62 28.15
N ILE A 13 11.40 17.02 27.00
CA ILE A 13 12.42 16.30 26.23
C ILE A 13 13.00 17.28 25.20
N LEU A 14 14.32 17.38 25.16
CA LEU A 14 15.07 18.18 24.19
C LEU A 14 16.00 17.27 23.39
N THR A 15 16.34 17.70 22.19
CA THR A 15 17.28 17.01 21.30
C THR A 15 18.61 17.76 21.29
N SER A 16 19.72 17.04 21.49
CA SER A 16 21.05 17.63 21.53
C SER A 16 21.51 18.06 20.14
N THR A 17 22.00 19.29 20.06
CA THR A 17 22.61 19.89 18.86
C THR A 17 24.14 19.86 18.90
N THR A 18 24.73 19.24 19.93
CA THR A 18 26.19 19.18 20.08
C THR A 18 26.81 18.21 19.07
N PRO A 19 27.98 18.51 18.48
CA PRO A 19 28.61 17.63 17.49
C PRO A 19 28.87 16.20 18.01
N LYS A 20 29.16 16.06 19.31
CA LYS A 20 29.47 14.76 19.95
C LYS A 20 28.22 13.90 20.21
N ASN A 21 27.05 14.50 20.36
CA ASN A 21 25.80 13.80 20.69
C ASN A 21 24.64 14.34 19.85
N LEU A 22 24.88 14.59 18.57
CA LEU A 22 23.89 15.21 17.68
C LEU A 22 22.67 14.29 17.54
N GLY A 23 21.47 14.83 17.72
CA GLY A 23 20.23 14.06 17.60
C GLY A 23 19.87 13.21 18.83
N ARG A 24 20.71 13.16 19.87
CA ARG A 24 20.41 12.40 21.09
C ARG A 24 19.41 13.16 21.96
N ASN A 25 18.37 12.46 22.42
CA ASN A 25 17.35 13.05 23.29
C ASN A 25 17.79 13.05 24.75
N PHE A 26 17.45 14.12 25.47
CA PHE A 26 17.66 14.25 26.91
C PHE A 26 16.45 14.92 27.55
N MET A 27 16.17 14.56 28.79
CA MET A 27 15.12 15.19 29.58
C MET A 27 15.72 16.28 30.47
N VAL A 28 15.01 17.40 30.58
CA VAL A 28 15.33 18.50 31.52
C VAL A 28 14.07 18.92 32.27
N VAL A 29 14.24 19.35 33.51
CA VAL A 29 13.14 19.97 34.28
C VAL A 29 12.91 21.39 33.78
N ASN A 30 11.64 21.81 33.73
CA ASN A 30 11.30 23.18 33.36
C ASN A 30 11.92 24.19 34.34
N GLU A 31 12.35 25.34 33.81
CA GLU A 31 13.23 26.29 34.50
C GLU A 31 12.69 26.75 35.87
N GLY A 32 13.60 26.86 36.84
CA GLY A 32 13.39 27.54 38.12
C GLY A 32 13.45 26.67 39.38
N LYS A 33 13.47 25.33 39.29
CA LYS A 33 13.35 24.48 40.50
C LYS A 33 14.47 23.46 40.73
N CYS A 34 15.15 22.93 39.70
CA CYS A 34 16.31 22.05 39.89
C CYS A 34 17.18 21.93 38.63
N LYS A 35 18.49 21.69 38.81
CA LYS A 35 19.45 21.43 37.71
C LYS A 35 19.43 19.96 37.23
N TYR A 36 18.27 19.31 37.27
CA TYR A 36 18.16 17.91 36.86
C TYR A 36 18.11 17.77 35.34
N TRP A 37 18.97 16.91 34.81
CA TRP A 37 18.93 16.47 33.41
C TRP A 37 19.41 15.02 33.30
N LYS A 38 18.90 14.29 32.32
CA LYS A 38 19.27 12.89 32.07
C LYS A 38 19.19 12.56 30.58
N TRP A 39 20.18 11.83 30.07
CA TRP A 39 20.11 11.29 28.71
C TRP A 39 18.98 10.26 28.60
N LEU A 40 18.20 10.35 27.54
CA LEU A 40 17.25 9.31 27.17
C LEU A 40 17.96 8.44 26.14
N ASP A 41 18.51 7.31 26.59
CA ASP A 41 19.17 6.31 25.75
C ASP A 41 18.15 5.51 24.92
N ILE A 42 17.21 6.24 24.31
CA ILE A 42 16.41 5.71 23.22
C ILE A 42 17.34 5.83 22.03
N GLU A 43 17.82 4.70 21.52
CA GLU A 43 18.62 4.66 20.31
C GLU A 43 17.96 5.57 19.26
N PRO A 44 18.65 6.60 18.74
CA PRO A 44 18.05 7.58 17.82
C PRO A 44 17.53 6.97 16.52
N VAL A 45 17.86 5.70 16.28
CA VAL A 45 17.43 4.89 15.14
C VAL A 45 15.97 4.42 15.28
N LEU A 46 15.41 4.32 16.50
CA LEU A 46 14.11 3.65 16.70
C LEU A 46 12.90 4.50 16.27
N MET A 47 12.99 5.83 16.41
CA MET A 47 11.88 6.74 16.07
C MET A 47 11.66 6.87 14.54
N PRO A 48 12.72 7.09 13.74
CA PRO A 48 12.60 7.10 12.28
C PRO A 48 12.13 5.74 11.72
N LEU A 49 12.52 4.63 12.37
CA LEU A 49 12.17 3.28 11.90
C LEU A 49 10.67 3.00 12.03
N MET A 50 10.02 3.44 13.11
CA MET A 50 8.57 3.25 13.29
C MET A 50 7.75 3.98 12.24
N GLU A 51 8.10 5.24 11.92
CA GLU A 51 7.39 6.01 10.88
C GLU A 51 7.55 5.38 9.49
N VAL A 52 8.75 4.90 9.16
CA VAL A 52 9.00 4.19 7.89
C VAL A 52 8.22 2.87 7.83
N VAL A 53 8.18 2.10 8.92
CA VAL A 53 7.41 0.84 8.97
C VAL A 53 5.90 1.09 8.84
N GLU A 54 5.38 2.15 9.45
CA GLU A 54 3.97 2.53 9.29
C GLU A 54 3.65 2.97 7.86
N GLY A 55 4.51 3.78 7.24
CA GLY A 55 4.39 4.18 5.84
C GLY A 55 4.40 2.98 4.88
N MET A 56 5.39 2.09 5.02
CA MET A 56 5.49 0.86 4.22
C MET A 56 4.27 -0.05 4.40
N LYS A 57 3.70 -0.12 5.61
CA LYS A 57 2.48 -0.90 5.87
C LYS A 57 1.28 -0.32 5.12
N ALA A 58 1.14 1.01 5.07
CA ALA A 58 0.07 1.66 4.32
C ALA A 58 0.22 1.42 2.81
N GLU A 59 1.44 1.54 2.27
CA GLU A 59 1.73 1.25 0.87
C GLU A 59 1.45 -0.21 0.51
N LEU A 60 1.81 -1.16 1.37
CA LEU A 60 1.57 -2.58 1.14
C LEU A 60 0.07 -2.92 1.12
N VAL A 61 -0.74 -2.26 1.96
CA VAL A 61 -2.21 -2.40 1.94
C VAL A 61 -2.81 -1.82 0.66
N ALA A 62 -2.33 -0.65 0.22
CA ALA A 62 -2.76 -0.05 -1.04
C ALA A 62 -2.41 -0.94 -2.24
N LEU A 63 -1.17 -1.45 -2.29
CA LEU A 63 -0.70 -2.34 -3.34
C LEU A 63 -1.51 -3.64 -3.40
N LYS A 64 -1.82 -4.24 -2.25
CA LYS A 64 -2.65 -5.45 -2.17
C LYS A 64 -4.06 -5.21 -2.73
N THR A 65 -4.62 -4.03 -2.49
CA THR A 65 -5.94 -3.65 -2.98
C THR A 65 -5.95 -3.49 -4.50
N GLU A 66 -4.97 -2.79 -5.05
CA GLU A 66 -4.83 -2.63 -6.50
C GLU A 66 -4.59 -3.99 -7.20
N LEU A 67 -3.81 -4.87 -6.58
CA LEU A 67 -3.55 -6.20 -7.11
C LEU A 67 -4.82 -7.06 -7.21
N GLU A 68 -5.71 -7.01 -6.20
CA GLU A 68 -6.99 -7.72 -6.29
C GLU A 68 -7.92 -7.11 -7.35
N LYS A 69 -7.98 -5.77 -7.49
CA LYS A 69 -8.74 -5.13 -8.58
C LYS A 69 -8.25 -5.57 -9.97
N VAL A 70 -6.94 -5.56 -10.20
CA VAL A 70 -6.34 -5.98 -11.48
C VAL A 70 -6.64 -7.46 -11.76
N LYS A 71 -6.61 -8.31 -10.73
CA LYS A 71 -6.92 -9.74 -10.86
C LYS A 71 -8.39 -9.98 -11.20
N GLU A 72 -9.31 -9.20 -10.65
CA GLU A 72 -10.74 -9.24 -11.02
C GLU A 72 -10.96 -8.75 -12.45
N ALA A 73 -10.35 -7.63 -12.84
CA ALA A 73 -10.41 -7.10 -14.20
C ALA A 73 -9.88 -8.12 -15.22
N MET A 74 -8.76 -8.79 -14.95
CA MET A 74 -8.25 -9.87 -15.81
C MET A 74 -9.22 -11.04 -15.94
N LYS A 75 -9.92 -11.42 -14.86
CA LYS A 75 -10.93 -12.49 -14.91
C LYS A 75 -12.12 -12.09 -15.79
N GLN A 76 -12.60 -10.85 -15.68
CA GLN A 76 -13.70 -10.34 -16.50
C GLN A 76 -13.31 -10.28 -17.97
N LEU A 77 -12.15 -9.71 -18.29
CA LEU A 77 -11.65 -9.58 -19.65
C LEU A 77 -11.43 -10.95 -20.31
N LYS A 78 -11.02 -11.96 -19.53
CA LYS A 78 -10.96 -13.35 -20.01
C LYS A 78 -12.35 -13.88 -20.36
N LYS A 79 -13.37 -13.66 -19.52
CA LYS A 79 -14.75 -14.10 -19.79
C LYS A 79 -15.34 -13.42 -21.03
N GLU A 80 -15.14 -12.11 -21.18
CA GLU A 80 -15.58 -11.34 -22.34
C GLU A 80 -14.95 -11.89 -23.63
N LYS A 81 -13.62 -12.07 -23.65
CA LYS A 81 -12.95 -12.71 -24.80
C LYS A 81 -13.51 -14.08 -25.16
N TYR A 82 -13.82 -14.93 -24.16
CA TYR A 82 -14.45 -16.23 -24.44
C TYR A 82 -15.85 -16.07 -25.03
N SER A 83 -16.64 -15.12 -24.53
CA SER A 83 -17.96 -14.79 -25.06
C SER A 83 -17.90 -14.31 -26.51
N ASP A 84 -17.02 -13.38 -26.82
CA ASP A 84 -16.83 -12.85 -28.18
C ASP A 84 -16.42 -13.95 -29.17
N VAL A 85 -15.54 -14.86 -28.74
CA VAL A 85 -15.12 -16.01 -29.56
C VAL A 85 -16.28 -16.96 -29.82
N ILE A 86 -17.16 -17.19 -28.84
CA ILE A 86 -18.34 -18.04 -29.00
C ILE A 86 -19.32 -17.38 -30.00
N GLU A 87 -19.60 -16.09 -29.85
CA GLU A 87 -20.49 -15.35 -30.74
C GLU A 87 -19.96 -15.34 -32.18
N MET A 88 -18.66 -15.13 -32.36
CA MET A 88 -18.01 -15.17 -33.68
C MET A 88 -18.12 -16.56 -34.31
N LYS A 89 -17.93 -17.63 -33.53
CA LYS A 89 -18.10 -19.01 -34.02
C LYS A 89 -19.53 -19.29 -34.45
N GLU A 90 -20.54 -18.85 -33.70
CA GLU A 90 -21.95 -19.03 -34.08
C GLU A 90 -22.29 -18.29 -35.38
N LYS A 91 -21.81 -17.06 -35.55
CA LYS A 91 -21.99 -16.28 -36.80
C LYS A 91 -21.37 -17.00 -37.99
N ILE A 92 -20.14 -17.48 -37.85
CA ILE A 92 -19.47 -18.24 -38.91
C ILE A 92 -20.27 -19.51 -39.24
N TYR A 93 -20.70 -20.27 -38.24
CA TYR A 93 -21.46 -21.50 -38.45
C TYR A 93 -22.78 -21.27 -39.22
N LYS A 94 -23.55 -20.26 -38.83
CA LYS A 94 -24.78 -19.86 -39.54
C LYS A 94 -24.49 -19.43 -40.98
N PHE A 95 -23.43 -18.67 -41.20
CA PHE A 95 -23.01 -18.25 -42.54
C PHE A 95 -22.63 -19.46 -43.41
N THR A 96 -21.84 -20.40 -42.89
CA THR A 96 -21.41 -21.60 -43.63
C THR A 96 -22.59 -22.48 -44.03
N ILE A 97 -23.57 -22.67 -43.14
CA ILE A 97 -24.79 -23.42 -43.45
C ILE A 97 -25.57 -22.73 -44.57
N GLY A 98 -25.82 -21.42 -44.45
CA GLY A 98 -26.55 -20.67 -45.46
C GLY A 98 -25.87 -20.74 -46.84
N PHE A 99 -24.54 -20.64 -46.85
CA PHE A 99 -23.74 -20.76 -48.08
C PHE A 99 -23.83 -22.17 -48.70
N LEU A 100 -23.76 -23.22 -47.89
CA LEU A 100 -23.95 -24.61 -48.34
C LEU A 100 -25.32 -24.83 -48.97
N PHE A 101 -26.40 -24.32 -48.35
CA PHE A 101 -27.74 -24.39 -48.93
C PHE A 101 -27.82 -23.70 -50.29
N LEU A 102 -27.19 -22.54 -50.43
CA LEU A 102 -27.12 -21.79 -51.68
C LEU A 102 -26.43 -22.59 -52.80
N ILE A 103 -25.31 -23.25 -52.48
CA ILE A 103 -24.61 -24.13 -53.43
C ILE A 103 -25.51 -25.30 -53.85
N ILE A 104 -26.18 -25.96 -52.91
CA ILE A 104 -27.07 -27.10 -53.21
C ILE A 104 -28.21 -26.65 -54.14
N VAL A 105 -28.86 -25.53 -53.85
CA VAL A 105 -29.94 -24.99 -54.69
C VAL A 105 -29.43 -24.64 -56.10
N TYR A 106 -28.22 -24.07 -56.20
CA TYR A 106 -27.61 -23.77 -57.49
C TYR A 106 -27.31 -25.04 -58.31
N MET A 107 -26.82 -26.10 -57.66
CA MET A 107 -26.49 -27.39 -58.29
C MET A 107 -27.73 -28.19 -58.73
N MET A 108 -28.90 -27.92 -58.13
CA MET A 108 -30.18 -28.57 -58.48
C MET A 108 -30.90 -27.89 -59.66
N LYS A 109 -30.35 -26.80 -60.19
CA LYS A 109 -30.93 -26.01 -61.28
C LYS A 109 -30.22 -26.31 -62.60
#